data_AF-A0A534RHC8-F1
#
_entry.id   AF-A0A534RHC8-F1
#
_cell.length_a   1.000
_cell.length_b   1.000
_cell.length_c   1.000
_cell.angle_alpha   90.00
_cell.angle_beta   90.00
_cell.angle_gamma   90.00
#
_symmetry.space_group_name_H-M   'P 1'
#
loop_
_entity.id
_entity.type
_entity.pdbx_description
1 polymer ?
#
loop_
_entity_poly.entity_id
_entity_poly.type
_entity_poly.pdbx_seq_one_letter_code
_entity_poly.pdbx_strand_id
1 'polypeptide(L)'
;MKTVNPAFCQMFRVSRAETEQRFIYHLGSGQWNIPKLRLLLEEVLPENHSFEGFEVEHDFPEIGRKKMLLNARRIETQVQGEALMLLAMEDVTER
;
A
#
# COMPACT_ATOMS: atom_id res chain seq x y z
N MET A 1 4.96 -3.14 -7.90
CA MET A 1 3.49 -3.04 -7.99
C MET A 1 3.10 -3.25 -9.44
N LYS A 2 1.95 -3.87 -9.75
CA LYS A 2 1.54 -4.14 -11.15
C LYS A 2 0.82 -2.95 -11.78
N THR A 3 0.07 -2.19 -11.00
CA THR A 3 -0.63 -0.98 -11.44
C THR A 3 -0.75 -0.02 -10.26
N VAL A 4 -0.65 1.28 -10.54
CA VAL A 4 -0.77 2.37 -9.55
C VAL A 4 -1.70 3.42 -10.13
N ASN A 5 -2.63 3.95 -9.32
CA ASN A 5 -3.53 5.00 -9.81
C ASN A 5 -2.80 6.37 -9.85
N PRO A 6 -3.21 7.32 -10.71
CA PRO A 6 -2.54 8.62 -10.80
C PRO A 6 -2.62 9.46 -9.51
N ALA A 7 -3.72 9.36 -8.76
CA ALA A 7 -3.92 10.09 -7.51
C ALA A 7 -2.86 9.73 -6.45
N PHE A 8 -2.46 8.45 -6.41
CA PHE A 8 -1.42 7.94 -5.54
C PHE A 8 -0.06 8.54 -5.88
N CYS A 9 0.30 8.54 -7.16
CA CYS A 9 1.55 9.15 -7.63
C CYS A 9 1.61 10.64 -7.26
N GLN A 10 0.50 11.36 -7.41
CA GLN A 10 0.41 12.77 -7.04
C GLN A 10 0.54 12.99 -5.53
N MET A 11 -0.16 12.19 -4.73
CA MET A 11 -0.16 12.31 -3.28
C MET A 11 1.22 12.01 -2.67
N PHE A 12 1.88 10.95 -3.14
CA PHE A 12 3.17 10.51 -2.62
C PHE A 12 4.37 11.06 -3.39
N ARG A 13 4.13 11.88 -4.42
CA ARG A 13 5.16 12.48 -5.30
C ARG A 13 6.13 11.44 -5.89
N VAL A 14 5.63 10.24 -6.14
CA VAL A 14 6.37 9.14 -6.77
C VAL A 14 6.02 9.04 -8.24
N SER A 15 7.00 8.72 -9.08
CA SER A 15 6.74 8.43 -10.49
C SER A 15 6.26 6.99 -10.67
N ARG A 16 5.46 6.75 -11.71
CA ARG A 16 5.00 5.40 -12.05
C ARG A 16 6.17 4.42 -12.25
N ALA A 17 7.25 4.87 -12.89
CA ALA A 17 8.48 4.10 -13.10
C ALA A 17 9.17 3.68 -11.79
N GLU A 18 9.05 4.48 -10.73
CA GLU A 18 9.60 4.14 -9.40
C GLU A 18 8.71 3.16 -8.63
N THR A 19 7.43 3.05 -8.99
CA THR A 19 6.45 2.19 -8.29
C THR A 19 6.22 0.83 -8.96
N GLU A 20 6.32 0.78 -10.29
CA GLU A 20 6.09 -0.45 -11.04
C GLU A 20 7.18 -1.49 -10.76
N GLN A 21 6.78 -2.76 -10.65
CA GLN A 21 7.65 -3.89 -10.34
C GLN A 21 8.44 -3.81 -9.00
N ARG A 22 8.18 -2.81 -8.15
CA ARG A 22 8.77 -2.73 -6.79
C ARG A 22 7.83 -3.20 -5.68
N PHE A 23 8.39 -3.67 -4.57
CA PHE A 23 7.60 -3.89 -3.36
C PHE A 23 7.15 -2.57 -2.77
N ILE A 24 5.98 -2.56 -2.14
CA ILE A 24 5.47 -1.35 -1.49
C ILE A 24 6.41 -0.84 -0.40
N TYR A 25 7.19 -1.73 0.23
CA TYR A 25 8.18 -1.37 1.24
C TYR A 25 9.29 -0.46 0.71
N HIS A 26 9.50 -0.43 -0.62
CA HIS A 26 10.51 0.40 -1.27
C HIS A 26 9.90 1.68 -1.86
N LEU A 27 8.62 1.94 -1.61
CA LEU A 27 7.93 3.09 -2.13
C LEU A 27 8.42 4.37 -1.44
N GLY A 28 8.66 5.41 -2.24
CA GLY A 28 9.35 6.63 -1.80
C GLY A 28 10.75 6.28 -1.29
N SER A 29 11.16 6.87 -0.16
CA SER A 29 12.42 6.56 0.52
C SER A 29 12.31 5.37 1.51
N GLY A 30 11.42 4.41 1.26
CA GLY A 30 11.21 3.26 2.14
C GLY A 30 10.27 3.50 3.34
N GLN A 31 9.46 4.56 3.26
CA GLN A 31 8.59 5.04 4.35
C GLN A 31 7.46 4.04 4.68
N TRP A 32 7.15 3.17 3.73
CA TRP A 32 6.17 2.09 3.86
C TRP A 32 6.78 0.78 4.37
N ASN A 33 8.07 0.78 4.71
CA ASN A 33 8.75 -0.35 5.34
C ASN A 33 8.38 -0.47 6.83
N ILE A 34 7.08 -0.59 7.12
CA ILE A 34 6.53 -0.60 8.47
C ILE A 34 6.34 -2.06 8.88
N PRO A 35 6.95 -2.55 9.97
CA PRO A 35 6.87 -3.96 10.37
C PRO A 35 5.44 -4.49 10.46
N LYS A 36 4.51 -3.70 11.01
CA LYS A 36 3.10 -4.07 11.12
C LYS A 36 2.41 -4.20 9.76
N LEU A 37 2.75 -3.35 8.79
CA LEU A 37 2.23 -3.43 7.43
C LEU A 37 2.77 -4.68 6.70
N ARG A 38 4.05 -5.02 6.90
CA ARG A 38 4.64 -6.26 6.36
C ARG A 38 3.87 -7.48 6.84
N LEU A 39 3.67 -7.60 8.15
CA LEU A 39 2.94 -8.71 8.75
C LEU A 39 1.53 -8.85 8.16
N LEU A 40 0.81 -7.73 7.98
CA LEU A 40 -0.52 -7.75 7.38
C LEU A 40 -0.51 -8.24 5.92
N LEU A 41 0.47 -7.80 5.13
CA LEU A 41 0.55 -8.16 3.71
C LEU A 41 1.08 -9.59 3.48
N GLU A 42 1.96 -10.08 4.35
CA GLU A 42 2.66 -11.36 4.19
C GLU A 42 2.00 -12.52 4.94
N GLU A 43 1.30 -12.26 6.05
CA GLU A 43 0.67 -13.30 6.87
C GLU A 43 -0.86 -13.21 6.83
N VAL A 44 -1.42 -12.03 7.13
CA VAL A 44 -2.87 -11.88 7.32
C VAL A 44 -3.63 -11.92 6.00
N LEU A 45 -3.14 -11.24 4.97
CA LEU A 45 -3.82 -11.10 3.70
C LEU A 45 -3.83 -12.39 2.86
N PRO A 46 -2.77 -13.22 2.83
CA PRO A 46 -2.84 -14.54 2.23
C PRO A 46 -3.88 -15.46 2.88
N GLU A 47 -4.05 -15.39 4.21
CA GLU A 47 -4.98 -16.22 4.97
C GLU A 47 -6.44 -15.73 4.92
N ASN A 48 -6.66 -14.42 5.14
CA ASN A 48 -8.00 -13.86 5.33
C ASN A 48 -8.58 -13.21 4.05
N HIS A 49 -7.83 -13.21 2.95
CA HIS A 49 -8.19 -12.64 1.65
C HIS A 49 -8.40 -11.11 1.63
N SER A 50 -8.70 -10.45 2.76
CA SER A 50 -8.76 -9.01 2.89
C SER A 50 -8.51 -8.52 4.33
N PHE A 51 -8.11 -7.26 4.46
CA PHE A 51 -8.16 -6.52 5.73
C PHE A 51 -8.64 -5.09 5.46
N GLU A 52 -9.36 -4.51 6.42
CA GLU A 52 -9.93 -3.17 6.30
C GLU A 52 -9.64 -2.36 7.56
N GLY A 53 -9.60 -1.04 7.40
CA GLY A 53 -9.50 -0.10 8.50
C GLY A 53 -8.15 -0.09 9.22
N PHE A 54 -7.07 -0.52 8.57
CA PHE A 54 -5.76 -0.52 9.21
C PHE A 54 -5.15 0.88 9.23
N GLU A 55 -5.13 1.51 10.40
CA GLU A 55 -4.52 2.83 10.59
C GLU A 55 -3.01 2.75 10.75
N VAL A 56 -2.31 3.60 9.98
CA VAL A 56 -0.88 3.84 10.07
C VAL A 56 -0.65 5.32 10.31
N GLU A 57 -0.01 5.67 11.42
CA GLU A 57 0.44 7.03 11.68
C GLU A 57 1.96 7.08 11.52
N HIS A 58 2.44 7.86 10.55
CA HIS A 58 3.86 7.91 10.21
C HIS A 58 4.28 9.32 9.81
N ASP A 59 5.57 9.62 10.06
CA ASP A 59 6.19 10.86 9.60
C ASP A 59 6.84 10.61 8.25
N PHE A 60 6.21 11.12 7.20
CA PHE A 60 6.67 10.98 5.84
C PHE A 60 7.57 12.18 5.50
N PRO A 61 8.86 11.98 5.15
CA PRO A 61 9.80 13.06 4.80
C PRO A 61 9.28 14.16 3.86
N GLU A 62 8.42 13.82 2.89
CA GLU A 62 7.95 14.79 1.88
C GLU A 62 6.60 15.43 2.18
N ILE A 63 5.74 14.75 2.96
CA ILE A 63 4.35 15.16 3.18
C ILE A 63 4.02 15.40 4.67
N GLY A 64 5.00 15.21 5.56
CA GLY A 64 4.88 15.41 7.00
C GLY A 64 4.21 14.24 7.74
N ARG A 65 3.80 14.50 8.98
CA ARG A 65 3.03 13.56 9.79
C ARG A 65 1.68 13.31 9.12
N LYS A 66 1.39 12.04 8.82
CA LYS A 66 0.10 11.63 8.24
C LYS A 66 -0.48 10.44 8.98
N LYS A 67 -1.81 10.44 9.11
CA LYS A 67 -2.59 9.26 9.48
C LYS A 67 -3.21 8.69 8.21
N MET A 68 -2.83 7.47 7.87
CA MET A 68 -3.23 6.76 6.66
C MET A 68 -4.12 5.58 7.03
N LEU A 69 -5.29 5.46 6.41
CA LEU A 69 -6.16 4.29 6.51
C LEU A 69 -5.88 3.35 5.34
N LEU A 70 -5.58 2.09 5.64
CA LEU A 70 -5.21 1.07 4.67
C LEU A 70 -6.26 -0.02 4.60
N ASN A 71 -6.68 -0.35 3.37
CA ASN A 71 -7.55 -1.47 3.07
C ASN A 71 -6.90 -2.33 1.99
N ALA A 72 -6.82 -3.63 2.19
CA ALA A 72 -6.29 -4.54 1.18
C ALA A 72 -7.23 -5.70 0.92
N ARG A 73 -7.24 -6.16 -0.33
CA ARG A 73 -7.90 -7.40 -0.72
C ARG A 73 -7.12 -8.14 -1.78
N ARG A 74 -7.15 -9.46 -1.72
CA ARG A 74 -6.68 -10.34 -2.77
C ARG A 74 -7.75 -10.43 -3.86
N ILE A 75 -7.30 -10.35 -5.10
CA ILE A 75 -8.13 -10.51 -6.29
C ILE A 75 -7.65 -11.78 -6.97
N GLU A 76 -8.54 -12.76 -7.01
CA GLU A 76 -8.33 -13.97 -7.81
C GLU A 76 -8.43 -13.60 -9.29
N THR A 77 -7.43 -14.02 -10.06
CA THR A 77 -7.45 -13.83 -11.51
C THR A 77 -7.74 -15.16 -12.18
N GLN A 78 -8.35 -15.10 -13.37
CA GLN A 78 -8.61 -16.31 -14.17
C GLN A 78 -7.32 -16.92 -14.75
N VAL A 79 -6.17 -16.25 -14.61
CA VAL A 79 -4.86 -16.75 -15.02
C VAL A 79 -4.31 -17.64 -13.91
N GLN A 80 -4.14 -18.93 -14.21
CA GLN A 80 -3.59 -19.89 -13.25
C GLN A 80 -2.24 -19.41 -12.72
N GLY A 81 -2.16 -19.26 -11.39
CA GLY A 81 -0.94 -18.89 -10.67
C GLY A 81 -0.75 -17.39 -10.42
N GLU A 82 -1.57 -16.51 -10.99
CA GLU A 82 -1.50 -15.07 -10.68
C GLU A 82 -2.55 -14.67 -9.62
N ALA A 83 -2.08 -14.33 -8.42
CA ALA A 83 -2.88 -13.61 -7.43
C ALA A 83 -2.54 -12.12 -7.50
N LEU A 84 -3.55 -11.29 -7.72
CA LEU A 84 -3.41 -9.84 -7.60
C LEU A 84 -3.79 -9.41 -6.20
N MET A 85 -3.22 -8.30 -5.77
CA MET A 85 -3.54 -7.65 -4.51
C MET A 85 -3.89 -6.21 -4.81
N LEU A 86 -5.05 -5.79 -4.35
CA LEU A 86 -5.45 -4.39 -4.34
C LEU A 86 -5.21 -3.84 -2.95
N LEU A 87 -4.43 -2.77 -2.86
CA LEU A 87 -4.26 -1.99 -1.65
C LEU A 87 -4.76 -0.57 -1.92
N ALA A 88 -5.70 -0.12 -1.09
CA ALA A 88 -6.21 1.22 -1.06
C ALA A 88 -5.64 1.95 0.16
N MET A 89 -5.32 3.22 -0.03
CA MET A 89 -4.79 4.11 1.00
C MET A 89 -5.59 5.40 1.00
N GLU A 90 -5.92 5.89 2.18
CA GLU A 90 -6.65 7.15 2.38
C GLU A 90 -5.96 7.99 3.44
N ASP A 91 -5.76 9.28 3.16
CA ASP A 91 -5.31 10.26 4.17
C ASP A 91 -6.48 10.61 5.08
N VAL A 92 -6.39 10.24 6.35
CA VAL A 92 -7.38 10.57 7.39
C VAL A 92 -6.78 11.51 8.44
N THR A 93 -5.72 12.25 8.10
CA THR A 93 -5.04 13.17 9.04
C THR A 93 -5.96 14.29 9.53
N GLU A 94 -6.90 14.75 8.70
CA GLU A 94 -7.85 15.83 9.04
C GLU A 94 -9.21 15.33 9.53
N ARG A 95 -9.38 14.01 9.68
CA ARG A 95 -10.66 13.39 10.05
C ARG A 95 -10.90 13.40 11.56
#